data_AF-A0AAN6TQ44-F1
#
_entry.id   AF-A0AAN6TQ44-F1
#
_cell.length_a   1.000
_cell.length_b   1.000
_cell.length_c   1.000
_cell.angle_alpha   90.00
_cell.angle_beta   90.00
_cell.angle_gamma   90.00
#
_symmetry.space_group_name_H-M   'P 1'
#
loop_
_entity.id
_entity.type
_entity.pdbx_description
1 polymer ?
#
loop_
_entity_poly.entity_id
_entity_poly.type
_entity_poly.pdbx_seq_one_letter_code
_entity_poly.pdbx_strand_id
1 'polypeptide(L)'
;MKGARCIAGRATTCSKAHREGDPDAVFAVQDSGQYPERDDEGGLLREATGKGAVRAARYYYYEAVRQAALFRVSNQAGSDVLPNRVHRRVILFDYGIPIYRAASRQALLGALVDCIEGHESLRQKAGLLHWDISIGNVMVGDDNRGS
;
A
#
# COMPACT_ATOMS: atom_id res chain seq x y z
N MET A 1 -31.61 -6.55 20.67
CA MET A 1 -30.33 -6.80 19.97
C MET A 1 -29.88 -5.50 19.32
N LYS A 2 -28.81 -4.85 19.82
CA LYS A 2 -28.24 -3.65 19.20
C LYS A 2 -27.34 -4.11 18.05
N GLY A 3 -27.59 -3.60 16.84
CA GLY A 3 -26.78 -3.91 15.66
C GLY A 3 -25.29 -3.56 15.88
N ALA A 4 -24.41 -4.36 15.29
CA ALA A 4 -22.96 -4.17 15.40
C ALA A 4 -22.56 -2.78 14.88
N ARG A 5 -21.95 -1.96 15.75
CA ARG A 5 -21.39 -0.66 15.36
C ARG A 5 -20.07 -0.92 14.64
N CYS A 6 -20.11 -0.92 13.31
CA CYS A 6 -18.95 -0.98 12.44
C CYS A 6 -18.51 0.43 12.07
N ILE A 7 -17.30 0.82 12.45
CA ILE A 7 -16.48 1.76 11.68
C ILE A 7 -15.15 1.06 11.46
N ALA A 8 -15.01 0.38 10.33
CA ALA A 8 -13.80 -0.32 9.94
C ALA A 8 -13.35 0.11 8.53
N GLY A 9 -12.91 1.36 8.42
CA GLY A 9 -12.02 1.77 7.33
C GLY A 9 -10.59 1.79 7.86
N ARG A 10 -9.64 1.13 7.19
CA ARG A 10 -8.26 1.63 7.18
C ARG A 10 -8.42 3.02 6.55
N ALA A 11 -8.26 4.10 7.31
CA ALA A 11 -8.42 5.46 6.76
C ALA A 11 -7.23 5.72 5.83
N THR A 12 -7.26 5.08 4.66
CA THR A 12 -6.19 5.07 3.67
C THR A 12 -6.54 6.04 2.57
N THR A 13 -5.67 7.03 2.37
CA THR A 13 -5.75 7.99 1.27
C THR A 13 -4.51 7.82 0.42
N CYS A 14 -4.69 7.57 -0.88
CA CYS A 14 -3.60 7.49 -1.84
C CYS A 14 -3.67 8.68 -2.79
N SER A 15 -2.57 9.42 -2.90
CA SER A 15 -2.43 10.60 -3.77
C SER A 15 -1.24 10.42 -4.70
N LYS A 16 -1.38 10.83 -5.97
CA LYS A 16 -0.21 10.95 -6.86
C LYS A 16 0.53 12.26 -6.58
N ALA A 17 1.86 12.21 -6.62
CA ALA A 17 2.74 13.35 -6.39
C ALA A 17 3.88 13.34 -7.41
N HIS A 18 4.43 14.52 -7.68
CA HIS A 18 5.62 14.70 -8.51
C HIS A 18 6.68 15.40 -7.68
N ARG A 19 7.96 15.12 -7.96
CA ARG A 19 9.05 15.88 -7.33
C ARG A 19 9.16 17.24 -7.98
N GLU A 20 9.35 18.27 -7.17
CA GLU A 20 9.59 19.62 -7.68
C GLU A 20 10.83 19.63 -8.59
N GLY A 21 10.68 20.14 -9.82
CA GLY A 21 11.73 20.15 -10.84
C GLY A 21 11.91 18.84 -11.63
N ASP A 22 11.13 17.80 -11.35
CA ASP A 22 11.17 16.52 -12.06
C ASP A 22 9.75 15.93 -12.21
N PRO A 23 9.01 16.35 -13.26
CA PRO A 23 7.64 15.88 -13.47
C PRO A 23 7.57 14.41 -13.90
N ASP A 24 8.67 13.85 -14.43
CA ASP A 24 8.74 12.47 -14.92
C ASP A 24 8.84 11.46 -13.77
N ALA A 25 9.41 11.89 -12.63
CA ALA A 25 9.39 11.11 -11.40
C ALA A 25 8.01 11.20 -10.71
N VAL A 26 7.13 10.27 -11.05
CA VAL A 26 5.82 10.11 -10.41
C VAL A 26 5.93 9.23 -9.17
N PHE A 27 5.35 9.70 -8.08
CA PHE A 27 5.27 9.01 -6.79
C PHE A 27 3.83 8.84 -6.39
N ALA A 28 3.60 7.87 -5.53
CA ALA A 28 2.35 7.74 -4.82
C ALA A 28 2.57 7.85 -3.32
N VAL A 29 1.77 8.71 -2.71
CA VAL A 29 1.76 9.00 -1.28
C VAL A 29 0.56 8.27 -0.69
N GLN A 30 0.82 7.28 0.14
CA GLN A 30 -0.17 6.52 0.88
C GLN A 30 -0.16 6.94 2.34
N ASP A 31 -1.22 7.61 2.76
CA ASP A 31 -1.49 7.99 4.13
C ASP A 31 -2.46 6.98 4.75
N SER A 32 -2.14 6.38 5.89
CA SER A 32 -2.99 5.38 6.53
C SER A 32 -3.04 5.50 8.06
N GLY A 33 -4.24 5.36 8.64
CA GLY A 33 -4.45 5.27 10.09
C GLY A 33 -4.36 3.83 10.58
N GLN A 34 -3.23 3.46 11.21
CA GLN A 34 -2.94 2.09 11.61
C GLN A 34 -2.80 1.92 13.12
N TYR A 35 -2.99 0.68 13.58
CA TYR A 35 -2.68 0.28 14.95
C TYR A 35 -1.16 0.25 15.16
N PRO A 36 -0.66 0.70 16.32
CA PRO A 36 0.78 0.76 16.59
C PRO A 36 1.42 -0.64 16.62
N GLU A 37 0.65 -1.69 16.96
CA GLU A 37 1.12 -3.07 17.05
C GLU A 37 1.30 -3.74 15.68
N ARG A 38 0.82 -3.13 14.59
CA ARG A 38 1.03 -3.66 13.23
C ARG A 38 2.38 -3.23 12.69
N ASP A 39 3.03 -4.18 12.00
CA ASP A 39 4.24 -3.92 11.20
C ASP A 39 3.99 -2.79 10.20
N ASP A 40 4.99 -1.94 10.01
CA ASP A 40 4.90 -0.82 9.10
C ASP A 40 5.17 -1.27 7.65
N GLU A 41 4.19 -0.99 6.78
CA GLU A 41 4.23 -1.34 5.37
C GLU A 41 5.48 -0.79 4.66
N GLY A 42 5.91 0.42 5.02
CA GLY A 42 7.15 1.02 4.50
C GLY A 42 8.40 0.19 4.82
N GLY A 43 8.54 -0.25 6.07
CA GLY A 43 9.62 -1.12 6.53
C GLY A 43 9.63 -2.47 5.84
N LEU A 44 8.46 -3.12 5.71
CA LEU A 44 8.32 -4.38 4.98
C LEU A 44 8.75 -4.24 3.51
N LEU A 45 8.33 -3.16 2.83
CA LEU A 45 8.72 -2.90 1.43
C LEU A 45 10.22 -2.58 1.30
N ARG A 46 10.79 -1.84 2.26
CA ARG A 46 12.23 -1.55 2.31
C ARG A 46 13.04 -2.83 2.50
N GLU A 47 12.62 -3.72 3.40
CA GLU A 47 13.26 -5.01 3.63
C GLU A 47 13.20 -5.89 2.38
N ALA A 48 12.02 -6.01 1.77
CA ALA A 48 11.84 -6.76 0.54
C ALA A 48 12.76 -6.26 -0.58
N THR A 49 12.81 -4.93 -0.77
CA THR A 49 13.68 -4.29 -1.76
C THR A 49 15.15 -4.55 -1.45
N GLY A 50 15.57 -4.43 -0.18
CA GLY A 50 16.95 -4.69 0.24
C GLY A 50 17.39 -6.14 0.06
N LYS A 51 16.45 -7.09 0.18
CA LYS A 51 16.68 -8.52 -0.10
C LYS A 51 16.54 -8.87 -1.59
N GLY A 52 16.31 -7.88 -2.45
CA GLY A 52 16.26 -8.06 -3.90
C GLY A 52 14.97 -8.72 -4.39
N ALA A 53 13.86 -8.61 -3.65
CA ALA A 53 12.54 -8.97 -4.15
C ALA A 53 12.23 -8.14 -5.42
N VAL A 54 11.63 -8.81 -6.41
CA VAL A 54 11.29 -8.18 -7.70
C VAL A 54 9.79 -8.02 -7.81
N ARG A 55 9.35 -7.13 -8.71
CA ARG A 55 7.93 -7.00 -9.10
C ARG A 55 7.00 -6.69 -7.90
N ALA A 56 7.55 -6.01 -6.91
CA ALA A 56 6.84 -5.41 -5.78
C ALA A 56 6.98 -3.88 -5.85
N ALA A 57 6.08 -3.17 -5.17
CA ALA A 57 6.15 -1.71 -5.10
C ALA A 57 7.50 -1.27 -4.53
N ARG A 58 8.17 -0.36 -5.23
CA ARG A 58 9.51 0.09 -4.84
C ARG A 58 9.38 1.16 -3.77
N TYR A 59 9.92 0.85 -2.60
CA TYR A 59 10.04 1.79 -1.49
C TYR A 59 10.86 3.01 -1.90
N TYR A 60 10.33 4.21 -1.67
CA TYR A 60 11.09 5.47 -1.80
C TYR A 60 11.34 6.10 -0.43
N TYR A 61 10.29 6.35 0.34
CA TYR A 61 10.40 7.03 1.64
C TYR A 61 9.26 6.66 2.59
N TYR A 62 9.49 6.77 3.89
CA TYR A 62 8.50 6.54 4.94
C TYR A 62 8.63 7.58 6.05
N GLU A 63 7.48 8.00 6.58
CA GLU A 63 7.41 8.85 7.75
C GLU A 63 6.22 8.47 8.65
N ALA A 64 6.48 8.38 9.96
CA ALA A 64 5.44 8.29 10.97
C ALA A 64 4.98 9.70 11.36
N VAL A 65 3.84 10.14 10.82
CA VAL A 65 3.27 11.45 11.16
C VAL A 65 2.49 11.27 12.47
N ARG A 66 2.96 11.86 13.58
CA ARG A 66 2.39 11.57 14.91
C ARG A 66 0.91 12.01 15.04
N GLN A 67 0.11 11.04 15.52
CA GLN A 67 -1.15 11.13 16.29
C GLN A 67 -2.31 11.94 15.71
N ALA A 68 -3.21 11.28 14.97
CA ALA A 68 -4.58 11.75 14.80
C ALA A 68 -5.47 11.07 15.85
N ALA A 69 -5.81 11.79 16.92
CA ALA A 69 -7.01 11.46 17.69
C ALA A 69 -8.21 11.66 16.76
N LEU A 70 -8.61 10.60 16.05
CA LEU A 70 -9.77 10.61 15.14
C LEU A 70 -11.05 10.71 15.98
N PHE A 71 -11.40 11.96 16.32
CA PHE A 71 -12.66 12.55 16.81
C PHE A 71 -13.65 11.75 17.71
N ARG A 72 -14.13 12.48 18.73
CA ARG A 72 -15.08 12.08 19.78
C ARG A 72 -16.45 11.63 19.25
N VAL A 73 -17.00 10.56 19.83
CA VAL A 73 -18.46 10.42 20.01
C VAL A 73 -18.76 10.63 21.48
N SER A 74 -19.32 11.79 21.81
CA SER A 74 -19.99 11.99 23.10
C SER A 74 -21.23 11.11 23.13
N ASN A 75 -21.30 10.15 24.05
CA ASN A 75 -22.51 9.92 24.82
C ASN A 75 -22.16 9.28 26.16
N GLN A 76 -22.88 9.73 27.18
CA GLN A 76 -22.65 9.51 28.61
C GLN A 76 -22.32 8.06 29.00
N ALA A 77 -21.39 7.97 29.96
CA ALA A 77 -21.11 6.84 30.86
C ALA A 77 -20.58 5.55 30.22
N GLY A 78 -19.25 5.44 30.17
CA GLY A 78 -18.51 4.22 29.89
C GLY A 78 -17.15 4.56 29.29
N SER A 79 -16.06 4.09 29.89
CA SER A 79 -14.68 4.45 29.54
C SER A 79 -14.28 3.98 28.13
N ASP A 80 -14.52 4.79 27.11
CA ASP A 80 -14.09 4.53 25.74
C ASP A 80 -12.71 5.15 25.47
N VAL A 81 -11.64 4.49 25.94
CA VAL A 81 -10.29 4.75 25.41
C VAL A 81 -10.26 4.15 24.00
N LEU A 82 -10.48 4.98 22.98
CA LEU A 82 -10.22 4.56 21.60
C LEU A 82 -8.73 4.18 21.50
N PRO A 83 -8.39 3.03 20.91
CA PRO A 83 -6.99 2.66 20.72
C PRO A 83 -6.31 3.73 19.85
N ASN A 84 -5.20 4.27 20.37
CA ASN A 84 -4.40 5.27 19.69
C ASN A 84 -4.01 4.73 18.31
N ARG A 85 -4.50 5.38 17.25
CA ARG A 85 -4.05 5.10 15.88
C ARG A 85 -2.85 5.99 15.56
N VAL A 86 -1.85 5.39 14.92
CA VAL A 86 -0.70 6.11 14.38
C VAL A 86 -0.97 6.37 12.91
N HIS A 87 -0.87 7.63 12.51
CA HIS A 87 -0.92 7.98 11.10
C HIS A 87 0.46 7.69 10.49
N ARG A 88 0.48 6.91 9.41
CA ARG A 88 1.70 6.51 8.71
C ARG A 88 1.61 6.95 7.26
N ARG A 89 2.69 7.56 6.77
CA ARG A 89 2.87 7.95 5.37
C ARG A 89 3.93 7.08 4.73
N VAL A 90 3.59 6.43 3.64
CA VAL A 90 4.53 5.73 2.77
C VAL A 90 4.54 6.42 1.42
N ILE A 91 5.72 6.72 0.89
CA ILE A 91 5.92 7.23 -0.46
C ILE A 91 6.57 6.12 -1.27
N LEU A 92 5.91 5.74 -2.35
CA LEU A 92 6.31 4.68 -3.27
C LEU A 92 6.49 5.30 -4.67
N PHE A 93 7.34 4.71 -5.50
CA PHE A 93 7.33 5.03 -6.93
C PHE A 93 5.96 4.69 -7.53
N ASP A 94 5.53 5.41 -8.57
CA ASP A 94 4.20 5.18 -9.17
C ASP A 94 4.00 3.70 -9.47
N TYR A 95 2.79 3.26 -9.14
CA TYR A 95 2.41 1.87 -9.12
C TYR A 95 2.19 1.31 -10.53
N GLY A 96 2.35 2.11 -11.59
CA GLY A 96 1.99 1.74 -12.95
C GLY A 96 0.48 1.80 -13.18
N ILE A 97 0.00 1.05 -14.18
CA ILE A 97 -1.42 1.04 -14.58
C ILE A 97 -2.13 -0.11 -13.86
N PRO A 98 -3.25 0.09 -13.13
CA PRO A 98 -3.97 -1.01 -12.50
C PRO A 98 -4.37 -2.08 -13.53
N ILE A 99 -4.37 -3.34 -13.14
CA ILE A 99 -4.62 -4.47 -14.06
C ILE A 99 -5.95 -4.35 -14.84
N TYR A 100 -6.98 -3.77 -14.23
CA TYR A 100 -8.29 -3.57 -14.88
C TYR A 100 -8.28 -2.48 -15.97
N ARG A 101 -7.18 -1.72 -16.10
CA ARG A 101 -6.92 -0.74 -17.16
C ARG A 101 -5.88 -1.22 -18.17
N ALA A 102 -5.52 -2.50 -18.16
CA ALA A 102 -4.58 -3.06 -19.14
C ALA A 102 -5.03 -2.77 -20.58
N ALA A 103 -4.11 -2.25 -21.40
CA ALA A 103 -4.40 -1.83 -22.78
C ALA A 103 -4.59 -3.01 -23.76
N SER A 104 -4.13 -4.21 -23.39
CA SER A 104 -4.23 -5.41 -24.23
C SER A 104 -4.31 -6.68 -23.38
N ARG A 105 -4.72 -7.79 -24.00
CA ARG A 105 -4.71 -9.12 -23.37
C ARG A 105 -3.29 -9.57 -23.00
N GLN A 106 -2.30 -9.19 -23.80
CA GLN A 106 -0.89 -9.48 -23.52
C GLN A 106 -0.43 -8.74 -22.27
N ALA A 107 -0.77 -7.45 -22.13
CA ALA A 107 -0.47 -6.67 -20.93
C ALA A 107 -1.16 -7.25 -19.68
N LEU A 108 -2.41 -7.69 -19.83
CA LEU A 108 -3.16 -8.35 -18.75
C LEU A 108 -2.49 -9.65 -18.29
N LEU A 109 -2.11 -10.52 -19.23
CA LEU A 109 -1.44 -11.79 -18.92
C LEU A 109 -0.04 -11.55 -18.34
N GLY A 110 0.70 -10.58 -18.88
CA GLY A 110 1.98 -10.14 -18.33
C GLY A 110 1.86 -9.72 -16.87
N ALA A 111 0.89 -8.85 -16.55
CA ALA A 111 0.64 -8.41 -15.17
C ALA A 111 0.34 -9.58 -14.21
N LEU A 112 -0.36 -10.62 -14.66
CA LEU A 112 -0.63 -11.81 -13.85
C LEU A 112 0.61 -12.67 -13.63
N VAL A 113 1.40 -12.90 -14.68
CA VAL A 113 2.69 -13.60 -14.57
C VAL A 113 3.62 -12.86 -13.61
N ASP A 114 3.69 -11.55 -13.77
CA ASP A 114 4.52 -10.69 -12.95
C ASP A 114 4.07 -10.66 -11.49
N CYS A 115 2.76 -10.69 -11.26
CA CYS A 115 2.17 -10.82 -9.93
C CYS A 115 2.58 -12.13 -9.25
N ILE A 116 2.51 -13.25 -9.96
CA ILE A 116 2.91 -14.57 -9.44
C ILE A 116 4.41 -14.56 -9.09
N GLU A 117 5.24 -14.09 -10.02
CA GLU A 117 6.70 -14.01 -9.83
C GLU A 117 7.06 -13.06 -8.67
N GLY A 118 6.36 -11.93 -8.53
CA GLY A 118 6.54 -10.99 -7.43
C GLY A 118 6.21 -11.62 -6.08
N HIS A 119 5.09 -12.36 -5.99
CA HIS A 119 4.70 -13.05 -4.75
C HIS A 119 5.67 -14.17 -4.38
N GLU A 120 6.11 -14.96 -5.36
CA GLU A 120 7.15 -15.98 -5.17
C GLU A 120 8.45 -15.35 -4.66
N SER A 121 8.90 -14.27 -5.30
CA SER A 121 10.11 -13.54 -4.95
C SER A 121 10.05 -12.95 -3.53
N LEU A 122 8.92 -12.34 -3.15
CA LEU A 122 8.68 -11.86 -1.78
C LEU A 122 8.80 -12.98 -0.75
N ARG A 123 8.23 -14.15 -1.05
CA ARG A 123 8.27 -15.29 -0.15
C ARG A 123 9.67 -15.88 -0.03
N GLN A 124 10.35 -16.10 -1.15
CA GLN A 124 11.67 -16.75 -1.17
C GLN A 124 12.77 -15.86 -0.63
N LYS A 125 12.78 -14.57 -1.01
CA LYS A 125 13.86 -13.64 -0.66
C LYS A 125 13.62 -12.96 0.68
N ALA A 126 12.38 -12.54 0.96
CA ALA A 126 12.07 -11.76 2.16
C ALA A 126 11.31 -12.55 3.24
N GLY A 127 10.76 -13.73 2.92
CA GLY A 127 9.90 -14.48 3.84
C GLY A 127 8.49 -13.88 3.99
N LEU A 128 8.18 -12.83 3.22
CA LEU A 128 6.96 -12.05 3.34
C LEU A 128 5.83 -12.65 2.50
N LEU A 129 4.61 -12.54 3.01
CA LEU A 129 3.39 -12.89 2.28
C LEU A 129 2.50 -11.64 2.22
N HIS A 130 2.15 -11.18 1.01
CA HIS A 130 1.43 -9.93 0.80
C HIS A 130 -0.01 -9.97 1.37
N TRP A 131 -0.69 -11.12 1.27
CA TRP A 131 -2.07 -11.41 1.75
C TRP A 131 -3.19 -10.52 1.20
N ASP A 132 -2.88 -9.38 0.57
CA ASP A 132 -3.85 -8.42 0.02
C ASP A 132 -3.84 -8.45 -1.53
N ILE A 133 -4.20 -9.60 -2.10
CA ILE A 133 -4.30 -9.79 -3.56
C ILE A 133 -5.69 -9.31 -4.01
N SER A 134 -5.73 -8.19 -4.74
CA SER A 134 -6.95 -7.63 -5.30
C SER A 134 -6.66 -6.95 -6.64
N ILE A 135 -7.71 -6.73 -7.45
CA ILE A 135 -7.59 -6.02 -8.74
C ILE A 135 -7.06 -4.58 -8.61
N GLY A 136 -7.09 -4.00 -7.41
CA GLY A 136 -6.55 -2.67 -7.12
C GLY A 136 -5.07 -2.67 -6.76
N ASN A 137 -4.51 -3.83 -6.39
CA ASN A 137 -3.12 -3.98 -5.94
C ASN A 137 -2.24 -4.72 -6.95
N VAL A 138 -2.83 -5.18 -8.07
CA VAL A 138 -2.08 -5.77 -9.19
C VAL A 138 -1.98 -4.74 -10.29
N MET A 139 -0.75 -4.53 -10.75
CA MET A 139 -0.39 -3.47 -11.68
C MET A 139 0.25 -4.06 -12.93
N VAL A 140 0.02 -3.42 -14.07
CA VAL A 140 0.69 -3.69 -15.34
C VAL A 140 2.08 -3.09 -15.25
N GLY A 141 3.11 -3.93 -15.44
CA GLY A 141 4.49 -3.47 -15.51
C GLY A 141 4.71 -2.57 -16.73
N ASP A 142 5.58 -1.56 -16.58
CA ASP A 142 6.04 -0.69 -17.68
C ASP A 142 6.97 -1.41 -18.67
N ASP A 143 6.96 -2.73 -18.62
CA ASP A 143 7.61 -3.66 -19.53
C ASP A 143 7.15 -3.36 -20.95
N ASN A 144 7.94 -2.54 -21.63
CA ASN A 144 7.98 -2.32 -23.06
C ASN A 144 8.36 -3.62 -23.81
N ARG A 145 7.71 -4.75 -23.49
CA ARG A 145 7.85 -6.07 -24.13
C ARG A 145 6.83 -6.24 -25.25
N GLY A 146 6.47 -5.13 -25.90
CA GLY A 146 5.82 -5.11 -27.21
C GLY A 146 6.87 -4.76 -28.26
N SER A 147 7.56 -5.76 -28.78
CA SER A 147 8.25 -5.70 -30.07
C SER A 147 8.08 -7.03 -30.78
#